data_AF-J2GND2-F1
#
_entry.id   AF-J2GND2-F1
#
_cell.length_a   1.000
_cell.length_b   1.000
_cell.length_c   1.000
_cell.angle_alpha   90.00
_cell.angle_beta   90.00
_cell.angle_gamma   90.00
#
_symmetry.space_group_name_H-M   'P 1'
#
loop_
_entity.id
_entity.type
_entity.pdbx_description
1 polymer ?
#
loop_
_entity_poly.entity_id
_entity_poly.type
_entity_poly.pdbx_seq_one_letter_code
_entity_poly.pdbx_strand_id
1 'polypeptide(L)'
;MHDVKLIEEGCAEMDGLVSVIGGEIAFNPADYKKLRGLAATLKRQDDETLALYGRKLYEWYRQVEKFAELRKRYPLHARPVRKTLDAAMKAAETLERLHERIEMNVYRKAGELYGV
;
A
#
# COMPACT_ATOMS: atom_id res chain seq x y z
N MET A 1 -11.81 -10.56 12.43
CA MET A 1 -12.66 -9.97 11.36
C MET A 1 -12.40 -8.48 11.16
N HIS A 2 -12.17 -7.67 12.21
CA HIS A 2 -11.88 -6.24 12.03
C HIS A 2 -10.60 -5.96 11.21
N ASP A 3 -9.55 -6.77 11.38
CA ASP A 3 -8.25 -6.55 10.71
C ASP A 3 -8.29 -6.84 9.20
N VAL A 4 -9.08 -7.83 8.79
CA VAL A 4 -9.28 -8.20 7.39
C VAL A 4 -9.92 -7.04 6.62
N LYS A 5 -10.96 -6.45 7.22
CA LYS A 5 -11.67 -5.31 6.63
C LYS A 5 -10.75 -4.10 6.43
N LEU A 6 -9.86 -3.82 7.39
CA LEU A 6 -8.88 -2.73 7.27
C LEU A 6 -7.89 -2.95 6.12
N ILE A 7 -7.57 -4.20 5.81
CA ILE A 7 -6.65 -4.57 4.73
C ILE A 7 -7.37 -4.52 3.39
N GLU A 8 -8.60 -5.03 3.29
CA GLU A 8 -9.43 -4.91 2.08
C GLU A 8 -9.65 -3.44 1.71
N GLU A 9 -9.97 -2.60 2.71
CA GLU A 9 -10.05 -1.15 2.52
C GLU A 9 -8.70 -0.56 2.11
N GLY A 10 -7.59 -1.09 2.64
CA GLY A 10 -6.24 -0.72 2.20
C GLY A 10 -6.03 -1.01 0.71
N CYS A 11 -6.29 -2.24 0.27
CA CYS A 11 -6.12 -2.68 -1.12
C CYS A 11 -7.01 -1.89 -2.10
N ALA A 12 -8.28 -1.65 -1.77
CA ALA A 12 -9.17 -0.88 -2.64
C ALA A 12 -8.66 0.57 -2.86
N GLU A 13 -8.03 1.17 -1.86
CA GLU A 13 -7.46 2.51 -1.97
C GLU A 13 -6.10 2.49 -2.70
N MET A 14 -5.47 1.32 -2.81
CA MET A 14 -4.20 1.14 -3.50
C MET A 14 -4.35 1.24 -5.03
N ASP A 15 -5.49 0.82 -5.60
CA ASP A 15 -5.75 0.85 -7.04
C ASP A 15 -5.58 2.25 -7.64
N GLY A 16 -6.03 3.29 -6.93
CA GLY A 16 -5.85 4.67 -7.35
C GLY A 16 -4.38 5.09 -7.46
N LEU A 17 -3.47 4.51 -6.68
CA LEU A 17 -2.03 4.77 -6.80
C LEU A 17 -1.42 4.02 -7.98
N VAL A 18 -1.95 2.84 -8.34
CA VAL A 18 -1.55 2.10 -9.55
C VAL A 18 -1.87 2.92 -10.81
N SER A 19 -3.07 3.50 -10.90
CA SER A 19 -3.45 4.37 -12.03
C SER A 19 -2.56 5.63 -12.14
N VAL A 20 -2.08 6.19 -11.02
CA VAL A 20 -1.08 7.28 -11.05
C VAL A 20 0.26 6.81 -11.61
N ILE A 21 0.72 5.62 -11.21
CA ILE A 21 1.96 5.04 -11.75
C ILE A 21 1.83 4.80 -13.26
N GLY A 22 0.70 4.22 -13.70
CA GLY A 22 0.35 4.01 -15.10
C GLY A 22 0.21 5.31 -15.90
N GLY A 23 0.03 6.45 -15.22
CA GLY A 23 -0.15 7.75 -15.84
C GLY A 23 -1.56 7.99 -16.38
N GLU A 24 -2.52 7.18 -15.93
CA GLU A 24 -3.94 7.29 -16.29
C GLU A 24 -4.60 8.48 -15.60
N ILE A 25 -4.18 8.76 -14.36
CA ILE A 25 -4.67 9.89 -13.56
C ILE A 25 -3.51 10.70 -12.97
N ALA A 26 -3.79 11.97 -12.67
CA ALA A 26 -2.86 12.83 -11.96
C ALA A 26 -2.93 12.56 -10.45
N PHE A 27 -1.79 12.66 -9.76
CA PHE A 27 -1.76 12.56 -8.31
C PHE A 27 -2.33 13.81 -7.63
N ASN A 28 -3.28 13.62 -6.73
CA ASN A 28 -3.81 14.65 -5.84
C ASN A 28 -3.82 14.14 -4.38
N PRO A 29 -3.10 14.79 -3.43
CA PRO A 29 -3.02 14.34 -2.03
C PRO A 29 -4.36 14.26 -1.29
N ALA A 30 -5.37 14.99 -1.75
CA ALA A 30 -6.70 15.01 -1.13
C ALA A 30 -7.43 13.67 -1.32
N ASP A 31 -7.25 13.04 -2.48
CA ASP A 31 -7.95 11.81 -2.86
C ASP A 31 -7.52 10.63 -1.98
N TYR A 32 -6.30 10.66 -1.46
CA TYR A 32 -5.71 9.60 -0.63
C TYR A 32 -5.76 9.90 0.87
N LYS A 33 -6.65 10.79 1.33
CA LYS A 33 -6.83 11.08 2.76
C LYS A 33 -7.19 9.83 3.55
N LYS A 34 -8.07 8.98 2.99
CA LYS A 34 -8.50 7.72 3.61
C LYS A 34 -7.35 6.72 3.71
N LEU A 35 -6.61 6.48 2.61
CA LEU A 35 -5.41 5.65 2.61
C LEU A 35 -4.40 6.07 3.69
N ARG A 36 -4.13 7.37 3.83
CA ARG A 36 -3.22 7.88 4.87
C ARG A 36 -3.75 7.63 6.29
N GLY A 37 -5.06 7.76 6.49
CA GLY A 37 -5.71 7.43 7.76
C GLY A 37 -5.58 5.93 8.09
N LEU A 38 -5.86 5.06 7.12
CA LEU A 38 -5.71 3.62 7.26
C LEU A 38 -4.27 3.22 7.59
N ALA A 39 -3.29 3.76 6.86
CA ALA A 39 -1.89 3.49 7.11
C ALA A 39 -1.46 3.90 8.54
N ALA A 40 -1.97 5.04 9.03
CA ALA A 40 -1.70 5.50 10.39
C ALA A 40 -2.34 4.59 11.46
N THR A 41 -3.57 4.12 11.22
CA THR A 41 -4.26 3.16 12.09
C THR A 41 -3.54 1.82 12.13
N LEU A 42 -3.18 1.28 10.97
CA LEU A 42 -2.50 -0.01 10.85
C LEU A 42 -1.12 0.03 11.50
N LYS A 43 -0.37 1.12 11.35
CA LYS A 43 0.95 1.31 11.97
C LYS A 43 0.93 1.26 13.50
N ARG A 44 -0.21 1.52 14.14
CA ARG A 44 -0.40 1.52 15.60
C ARG A 44 -0.95 0.21 16.15
N GLN A 45 -1.19 -0.79 15.30
CA GLN A 45 -1.63 -2.11 15.74
C GLN A 45 -0.52 -2.80 16.52
N ASP A 46 -0.90 -3.59 17.52
CA ASP A 46 0.04 -4.40 18.31
C ASP A 46 0.58 -5.59 17.50
N ASP A 47 -0.17 -6.08 16.52
CA ASP A 47 0.30 -7.10 15.57
C ASP A 47 1.40 -6.52 14.67
N GLU A 48 2.62 -7.06 14.79
CA GLU A 48 3.78 -6.60 14.03
C GLU A 48 3.59 -6.66 12.52
N THR A 49 2.81 -7.62 12.02
CA THR A 49 2.53 -7.80 10.59
C THR A 49 1.62 -6.67 10.10
N LEU A 50 0.55 -6.35 10.85
CA LEU A 50 -0.35 -5.23 10.55
C LEU A 50 0.39 -3.89 10.66
N ALA A 51 1.22 -3.73 11.69
CA ALA A 51 2.04 -2.54 11.87
C ALA A 51 3.03 -2.35 10.71
N LEU A 52 3.65 -3.44 10.23
CA LEU A 52 4.53 -3.41 9.08
C LEU A 52 3.78 -3.10 7.79
N TYR A 53 2.59 -3.68 7.60
CA TYR A 53 1.72 -3.40 6.47
C TYR A 53 1.37 -1.90 6.42
N GLY A 54 0.93 -1.31 7.53
CA GLY A 54 0.64 0.13 7.61
C GLY A 54 1.85 1.01 7.30
N ARG A 55 3.05 0.64 7.77
CA ARG A 55 4.30 1.34 7.42
C ARG A 55 4.59 1.28 5.92
N LYS A 56 4.43 0.12 5.29
CA LYS A 56 4.67 -0.07 3.86
C LYS A 56 3.64 0.61 2.99
N LEU A 57 2.37 0.65 3.42
CA LEU A 57 1.31 1.38 2.74
C LEU A 57 1.61 2.88 2.69
N TYR A 58 2.06 3.45 3.81
CA TYR A 58 2.48 4.83 3.87
C TYR A 58 3.75 5.11 3.04
N GLU A 59 4.72 4.20 3.07
CA GLU A 59 5.93 4.29 2.25
C GLU A 59 5.57 4.33 0.76
N TRP A 60 4.68 3.45 0.32
CA TRP A 60 4.24 3.40 -1.08
C TRP A 60 3.55 4.69 -1.52
N TYR A 61 2.60 5.20 -0.73
CA TYR A 61 1.99 6.52 -0.96
C TYR A 61 3.04 7.62 -1.16
N ARG A 62 4.05 7.69 -0.29
CA ARG A 62 5.11 8.71 -0.36
C ARG A 62 5.99 8.56 -1.60
N GLN A 63 6.29 7.34 -2.03
CA GLN A 63 7.05 7.12 -3.26
C GLN A 63 6.24 7.52 -4.50
N VAL A 64 4.94 7.23 -4.54
CA VAL A 64 4.06 7.60 -5.66
C VAL A 64 3.86 9.12 -5.73
N GLU A 65 3.66 9.78 -4.60
CA GLU A 65 3.64 11.25 -4.52
C GLU A 65 4.92 11.87 -5.11
N LYS A 66 6.08 11.38 -4.65
CA LYS A 66 7.39 11.83 -5.15
C LYS A 66 7.58 11.52 -6.64
N PHE A 67 7.12 10.36 -7.11
CA PHE A 67 7.18 9.99 -8.52
C PHE A 67 6.36 10.97 -9.37
N ALA A 68 5.13 11.27 -8.95
CA ALA A 68 4.26 12.23 -9.63
C ALA A 68 4.88 13.64 -9.66
N GLU A 69 5.52 14.09 -8.58
CA GLU A 69 6.27 15.36 -8.56
C GLU A 69 7.46 15.36 -9.54
N LEU A 70 8.24 14.27 -9.57
CA LEU A 70 9.40 14.17 -10.45
C LEU A 70 9.00 14.14 -11.93
N ARG A 71 7.88 13.48 -12.28
CA ARG A 71 7.35 13.46 -13.65
C ARG A 71 6.96 14.84 -14.19
N LYS A 72 6.65 15.81 -13.31
CA LYS A 72 6.40 17.20 -13.73
C LYS A 72 7.67 17.91 -14.21
N ARG A 73 8.86 17.43 -13.82
CA ARG A 73 10.15 18.10 -14.02
C ARG A 73 11.10 17.32 -14.93
N TYR A 74 10.94 16.01 -15.00
CA TYR A 74 11.87 15.12 -15.68
C TYR A 74 11.13 14.10 -16.55
N PRO A 75 11.73 13.68 -17.68
CA PRO A 75 11.17 12.61 -18.49
C PRO A 75 11.19 11.27 -17.74
N LEU A 76 10.31 10.34 -18.14
CA LEU A 76 10.11 9.06 -17.44
C LEU A 76 11.40 8.22 -17.30
N HIS A 77 12.27 8.26 -18.31
CA HIS A 77 13.53 7.52 -18.33
C HIS A 77 14.64 8.17 -17.47
N ALA A 78 14.41 9.36 -16.92
CA ALA A 78 15.37 10.03 -16.06
C ALA A 78 15.68 9.17 -14.83
N ARG A 79 16.97 9.11 -14.46
CA ARG A 79 17.44 8.35 -13.28
C ARG A 79 16.64 8.60 -12.00
N PRO A 80 16.31 9.85 -11.60
CA PRO A 80 15.52 10.07 -10.38
C PRO A 80 14.10 9.49 -10.47
N VAL A 81 13.44 9.60 -11.64
CA VAL A 81 12.09 9.06 -11.86
C VAL A 81 12.11 7.53 -11.77
N ARG A 82 13.04 6.88 -12.48
CA ARG A 82 13.21 5.42 -12.43
C ARG A 82 13.49 4.92 -11.02
N LYS A 83 14.42 5.55 -10.29
CA LYS A 83 14.75 5.15 -8.91
C LYS A 83 13.56 5.25 -7.96
N THR A 84 12.74 6.28 -8.11
CA THR A 84 11.53 6.43 -7.28
C THR A 84 10.44 5.44 -7.68
N LEU A 85 10.28 5.15 -8.97
CA LEU A 85 9.38 4.10 -9.46
C LEU A 85 9.78 2.72 -8.92
N ASP A 86 11.07 2.36 -9.00
CA ASP A 86 11.59 1.10 -8.46
C ASP A 86 11.33 0.98 -6.96
N ALA A 87 11.48 2.07 -6.22
CA ALA A 87 11.19 2.11 -4.78
C ALA A 87 9.69 1.93 -4.50
N ALA A 88 8.82 2.55 -5.30
CA ALA A 88 7.38 2.36 -5.20
C ALA A 88 7.00 0.89 -5.49
N MET A 89 7.55 0.29 -6.54
CA MET A 89 7.31 -1.12 -6.88
C MET A 89 7.75 -2.08 -5.79
N LYS A 90 8.93 -1.87 -5.19
CA LYS A 90 9.40 -2.70 -4.06
C LYS A 90 8.49 -2.61 -2.83
N ALA A 91 7.95 -1.42 -2.56
CA ALA A 91 6.99 -1.24 -1.48
C ALA A 91 5.67 -1.97 -1.78
N ALA A 92 5.18 -1.91 -3.03
CA ALA A 92 4.00 -2.64 -3.48
C ALA A 92 4.17 -4.17 -3.38
N GLU A 93 5.28 -4.71 -3.87
CA GLU A 93 5.61 -6.14 -3.77
C GLU A 93 5.67 -6.61 -2.31
N THR A 94 6.19 -5.77 -1.42
CA THR A 94 6.19 -6.08 0.02
C THR A 94 4.77 -6.09 0.59
N LEU A 95 3.91 -5.16 0.16
CA LEU A 95 2.51 -5.10 0.59
C LEU A 95 1.72 -6.33 0.14
N GLU A 96 1.92 -6.78 -1.09
CA GLU A 96 1.29 -7.98 -1.65
C GLU A 96 1.65 -9.22 -0.82
N ARG A 97 2.94 -9.44 -0.54
CA ARG A 97 3.38 -10.56 0.31
C ARG A 97 2.83 -10.49 1.73
N LEU A 98 2.72 -9.29 2.30
CA LEU A 98 2.16 -9.12 3.63
C LEU A 98 0.66 -9.39 3.63
N HIS A 99 -0.05 -8.96 2.57
CA HIS A 99 -1.47 -9.23 2.36
C HIS A 99 -1.74 -10.73 2.35
N GLU A 100 -1.06 -11.48 1.47
CA GLU A 100 -1.18 -12.94 1.37
C GLU A 100 -0.95 -13.64 2.73
N ARG A 101 0.09 -13.20 3.45
CA ARG A 101 0.40 -13.76 4.78
C ARG A 101 -0.70 -13.50 5.79
N ILE A 102 -1.29 -12.31 5.79
CA ILE A 102 -2.36 -11.96 6.73
C ILE A 102 -3.63 -12.76 6.38
N GLU A 103 -3.98 -12.86 5.10
CA GLU A 103 -5.10 -13.70 4.65
C GLU A 103 -4.93 -15.15 5.07
N MET A 104 -3.77 -15.76 4.81
CA MET A 104 -3.47 -17.12 5.25
C MET A 104 -3.61 -17.31 6.76
N ASN A 105 -3.16 -16.34 7.56
CA ASN A 105 -3.29 -16.39 9.01
C ASN A 105 -4.76 -16.33 9.46
N VAL A 106 -5.59 -15.57 8.75
CA VAL A 106 -7.03 -15.48 9.01
C VAL A 106 -7.72 -16.79 8.67
N TYR A 107 -7.46 -17.36 7.49
CA TYR A 107 -8.02 -18.64 7.07
C TYR A 107 -7.62 -19.78 8.03
N ARG A 108 -6.36 -19.81 8.46
CA ARG A 108 -5.89 -20.79 9.45
C ARG A 108 -6.61 -20.68 10.79
N LYS A 109 -6.73 -19.47 11.35
CA LYS A 109 -7.47 -19.24 12.61
C LYS A 109 -8.95 -19.59 12.47
N ALA A 110 -9.56 -19.34 11.31
CA ALA A 110 -10.93 -19.74 11.03
C ALA A 110 -11.07 -21.27 10.99
N GLY A 111 -10.16 -21.98 10.33
CA GLY A 111 -10.13 -23.45 10.32
C GLY A 111 -10.01 -24.05 11.73
N GLU A 112 -9.13 -23.48 12.57
CA GLU A 112 -8.97 -23.89 13.97
C GLU A 112 -10.24 -23.66 14.83
N LEU A 113 -10.98 -22.58 14.57
CA LEU A 113 -12.22 -22.23 15.29
C LEU A 113 -13.43 -23.06 14.86
N TYR A 114 -13.49 -23.46 13.59
CA TYR A 114 -14.64 -24.16 13.01
C TYR A 114 -14.41 -25.67 12.79
N GLY A 115 -13.26 -26.20 13.18
CA GLY A 115 -13.00 -27.64 13.27
C GLY A 115 -13.05 -28.35 11.91
N VAL A 116 -12.24 -27.89 10.95
CA VAL A 116 -11.89 -28.64 9.74
C VAL A 116 -10.46 -29.13 9.85
#